data_AF-A0A7R9F2F6-F1
#
_entry.id   AF-A0A7R9F2F6-F1
#
_cell.length_a   1.000
_cell.length_b   1.000
_cell.length_c   1.000
_cell.angle_alpha   90.00
_cell.angle_beta   90.00
_cell.angle_gamma   90.00
#
_symmetry.space_group_name_H-M   'P 1'
#
loop_
_entity.id
_entity.type
_entity.pdbx_description
1 polymer ?
#
loop_
_entity_poly.entity_id
_entity_poly.type
_entity_poly.pdbx_seq_one_letter_code
_entity_poly.pdbx_strand_id
1 'polypeptide(L)'
;MNDLLTKAMDTISRHSCVTFVRVRNATRCCRHTSYMRVTAERPGCHSPVGREYAGGPTVVNLDPDKCFRKVGHILHELLHALGRNHVMTRTDRGEYVDILWENINEGKSFHHRLCVKGCVEQGCQFSMLKR
;
A
#
# COMPACT_ATOMS: atom_id res chain seq x y z
N MET A 1 -16.40 10.71 -5.73
CA MET A 1 -15.09 10.14 -6.12
C MET A 1 -13.95 10.67 -5.24
N ASN A 2 -13.83 11.98 -4.98
CA ASN A 2 -12.81 12.53 -4.05
C ASN A 2 -13.02 12.19 -2.56
N ASP A 3 -14.26 12.03 -2.11
CA ASP A 3 -14.58 11.87 -0.69
C ASP A 3 -13.90 10.65 -0.02
N LEU A 4 -13.93 9.48 -0.66
CA LEU A 4 -13.32 8.27 -0.09
C LEU A 4 -11.78 8.33 -0.05
N LEU A 5 -11.15 8.99 -1.01
CA LEU A 5 -9.70 9.17 -1.01
C LEU A 5 -9.29 10.09 0.14
N THR A 6 -9.99 11.21 0.31
CA THR A 6 -9.79 12.12 1.44
C THR A 6 -10.03 11.40 2.77
N LYS A 7 -11.13 10.65 2.90
CA LYS A 7 -11.43 9.85 4.09
C LYS A 7 -10.33 8.84 4.43
N ALA A 8 -9.74 8.19 3.44
CA ALA A 8 -8.62 7.26 3.64
C ALA A 8 -7.37 7.99 4.15
N MET A 9 -7.00 9.11 3.51
CA MET A 9 -5.89 9.96 3.92
C MET A 9 -6.08 10.48 5.35
N ASP A 10 -7.26 11.01 5.67
CA ASP A 10 -7.61 11.51 7.00
C ASP A 10 -7.60 10.40 8.05
N THR A 11 -7.99 9.18 7.69
CA THR A 11 -7.95 8.04 8.60
C THR A 11 -6.51 7.69 8.96
N ILE A 12 -5.60 7.65 7.97
CA ILE A 12 -4.17 7.44 8.22
C ILE A 12 -3.60 8.58 9.07
N SER A 13 -3.89 9.83 8.72
CA SER A 13 -3.38 10.99 9.47
C SER A 13 -3.90 11.09 10.90
N ARG A 14 -5.10 10.59 11.18
CA ARG A 14 -5.64 10.55 12.56
C ARG A 14 -5.03 9.45 13.43
N HIS A 15 -4.51 8.37 12.83
CA HIS A 15 -3.98 7.21 13.56
C HIS A 15 -2.46 7.05 13.41
N SER A 16 -1.78 8.06 12.88
CA SER A 16 -0.33 8.05 12.70
C SER A 16 0.20 9.49 12.67
N CYS A 17 1.52 9.64 12.57
CA CYS A 17 2.16 10.94 12.35
C CYS A 17 2.21 11.36 10.86
N VAL A 18 1.67 10.54 9.94
CA VAL A 18 1.72 10.82 8.50
C VAL A 18 0.74 11.95 8.16
N THR A 19 1.19 12.94 7.40
CA THR A 19 0.35 14.01 6.88
C THR A 19 0.34 13.98 5.35
N PHE A 20 -0.84 14.22 4.75
CA PHE A 20 -0.99 14.34 3.31
C PHE A 20 -1.10 15.80 2.92
N VAL A 21 -0.17 16.27 2.08
CA VAL A 21 -0.16 17.64 1.57
C VAL A 21 -0.36 17.60 0.07
N ARG A 22 -1.35 18.34 -0.42
CA ARG A 22 -1.62 18.42 -1.87
C ARG A 22 -0.46 19.11 -2.58
N VAL A 23 0.17 18.39 -3.50
CA VAL A 23 1.17 18.92 -4.42
C VAL A 23 0.48 19.85 -5.43
N ARG A 24 0.71 21.17 -5.31
CA ARG A 24 0.19 22.17 -6.26
C ARG A 24 1.12 22.43 -7.43
N ASN A 25 2.42 22.29 -7.20
CA ASN A 25 3.44 22.49 -8.23
C ASN A 25 4.56 21.48 -8.02
N ALA A 26 4.66 20.48 -8.89
CA ALA A 26 5.60 19.38 -8.77
C ALA A 26 7.09 19.83 -8.78
N THR A 27 7.41 20.97 -9.40
CA THR A 27 8.78 21.53 -9.40
C THR A 27 9.12 22.32 -8.14
N ARG A 28 8.13 22.71 -7.32
CA ARG A 28 8.32 23.56 -6.14
C ARG A 28 7.92 22.90 -4.81
N CYS A 29 7.24 21.76 -4.86
CA CYS A 29 6.51 21.23 -3.71
C CYS A 29 7.40 20.72 -2.57
N CYS A 30 8.61 20.27 -2.86
CA CYS A 30 9.50 19.79 -1.80
C CYS A 30 10.97 20.06 -2.18
N ARG A 31 11.80 20.30 -1.16
CA ARG A 31 13.26 20.11 -1.21
C ARG A 31 13.64 18.64 -1.51
N HIS A 32 12.65 17.78 -1.75
CA HIS A 32 12.69 16.34 -1.96
C HIS A 32 12.17 16.02 -3.36
N THR A 33 12.91 15.20 -4.10
CA THR A 33 12.70 14.87 -5.52
C THR A 33 11.55 13.91 -5.82
N SER A 34 10.66 13.61 -4.85
CA SER A 34 9.62 12.60 -5.03
C SER A 34 8.35 12.91 -4.24
N TYR A 35 7.20 12.55 -4.82
CA TYR A 35 5.85 12.75 -4.31
C TYR A 35 4.95 11.56 -4.68
N MET A 36 3.80 11.40 -4.03
CA MET A 36 2.82 10.40 -4.42
C MET A 36 1.94 10.91 -5.56
N ARG A 37 1.82 10.14 -6.65
CA ARG A 37 0.93 10.44 -7.78
C ARG A 37 -0.19 9.41 -7.83
N VAL A 38 -1.39 9.83 -7.44
CA VAL A 38 -2.59 8.99 -7.55
C VAL A 38 -3.12 9.04 -8.97
N THR A 39 -3.29 7.89 -9.62
CA THR A 39 -3.77 7.77 -11.02
C THR A 39 -4.83 6.69 -11.15
N ALA A 40 -5.43 6.60 -12.34
CA ALA A 40 -6.34 5.53 -12.76
C ALA A 40 -5.97 5.02 -14.16
N GLU A 41 -4.67 5.07 -14.50
CA GLU A 41 -4.19 4.82 -15.86
C GLU A 41 -4.17 3.32 -16.21
N ARG A 42 -4.21 2.44 -15.19
CA ARG A 42 -4.17 0.98 -15.37
C ARG A 42 -5.35 0.29 -14.66
N PRO A 43 -5.74 -0.91 -15.10
CA PRO A 43 -6.76 -1.69 -14.40
C PRO A 43 -6.32 -2.13 -13.00
N GLY A 44 -7.26 -2.18 -12.06
CA GLY A 44 -7.04 -2.69 -10.71
C GLY A 44 -6.42 -1.69 -9.71
N CYS A 45 -6.22 -2.16 -8.49
CA CYS A 45 -5.61 -1.39 -7.40
C CYS A 45 -4.17 -1.87 -7.21
N HIS A 46 -3.21 -0.96 -7.25
CA HIS A 46 -1.82 -1.31 -6.94
C HIS A 46 -0.97 -0.08 -6.60
N SER A 47 0.02 -0.30 -5.75
CA SER A 47 1.08 0.64 -5.42
C SER A 47 2.39 -0.15 -5.21
N PRO A 48 3.56 0.43 -5.55
CA PRO A 48 4.82 -0.09 -5.02
C PRO A 48 4.85 0.09 -3.49
N VAL A 49 5.79 -0.63 -2.86
CA VAL A 49 6.00 -0.54 -1.42
C VAL A 49 7.05 0.54 -1.12
N GLY A 50 6.62 1.62 -0.48
CA GLY A 50 7.48 2.73 -0.06
C GLY A 50 7.69 3.81 -1.11
N ARG A 51 8.62 4.71 -0.80
CA ARG A 51 8.96 5.88 -1.61
C ARG A 51 9.84 5.50 -2.80
N GLU A 52 9.58 6.09 -3.97
CA GLU A 52 10.49 6.06 -5.12
C GLU A 52 11.67 7.01 -4.90
N TYR A 53 12.89 6.50 -4.97
CA TYR A 53 14.13 7.26 -4.72
C TYR A 53 14.88 7.63 -6.00
N ALA A 54 14.54 7.05 -7.16
CA ALA A 54 15.17 7.31 -8.45
C ALA A 54 14.78 8.66 -9.10
N GLY A 55 14.11 9.55 -8.37
CA GLY A 55 13.80 10.91 -8.84
C GLY A 55 12.47 11.07 -9.56
N GLY A 56 11.48 10.22 -9.26
CA GLY A 56 10.12 10.29 -9.79
C GLY A 56 9.05 10.11 -8.71
N PRO A 57 7.76 10.22 -9.09
CA PRO A 57 6.69 10.01 -8.15
C PRO A 57 6.51 8.52 -7.82
N THR A 58 6.09 8.23 -6.58
CA THR A 58 5.48 6.95 -6.24
C THR A 58 4.07 6.92 -6.84
N VAL A 59 3.87 6.11 -7.88
CA VAL A 59 2.57 5.99 -8.56
C VAL A 59 1.65 5.05 -7.78
N VAL A 60 0.49 5.54 -7.37
CA VAL A 60 -0.58 4.77 -6.72
C VAL A 60 -1.75 4.70 -7.67
N ASN A 61 -2.03 3.53 -8.22
CA ASN A 61 -3.09 3.35 -9.20
C ASN A 61 -4.38 2.87 -8.50
N LEU A 62 -5.45 3.66 -8.63
CA LEU A 62 -6.76 3.40 -8.06
C LEU A 62 -7.81 3.39 -9.18
N ASP A 63 -8.06 2.22 -9.75
CA ASP A 63 -9.18 1.97 -10.66
C ASP A 63 -10.53 2.42 -10.03
N PRO A 64 -11.25 3.39 -10.64
CA PRO A 64 -12.51 3.93 -10.11
C PRO A 64 -13.57 2.86 -9.83
N ASP A 65 -13.66 1.85 -10.67
CA ASP A 65 -14.72 0.85 -10.61
C ASP A 65 -14.44 -0.26 -9.59
N LYS A 66 -13.18 -0.41 -9.16
CA LYS A 66 -12.73 -1.48 -8.25
C LYS A 66 -12.28 -0.94 -6.89
N CYS A 67 -11.45 0.10 -6.90
CA CYS A 67 -10.77 0.58 -5.70
C CYS A 67 -11.64 1.50 -4.85
N PHE A 68 -12.62 2.19 -5.46
CA PHE A 68 -13.53 3.09 -4.72
C PHE A 68 -14.79 2.39 -4.18
N ARG A 69 -14.89 1.06 -4.28
CA ARG A 69 -16.00 0.29 -3.68
C ARG A 69 -15.99 0.31 -2.15
N LYS A 70 -14.80 0.35 -1.55
CA LYS A 70 -14.57 0.36 -0.10
C LYS A 70 -13.36 1.21 0.22
N VAL A 71 -13.46 2.06 1.25
CA VAL A 71 -12.31 2.87 1.73
C VAL A 71 -11.09 2.02 2.06
N GLY A 72 -11.30 0.75 2.48
CA GLY A 72 -10.25 -0.20 2.79
C GLY A 72 -9.31 -0.51 1.62
N HIS A 73 -9.78 -0.50 0.37
CA HIS A 73 -8.89 -0.71 -0.79
C HIS A 73 -7.95 0.49 -0.96
N ILE A 74 -8.46 1.71 -0.80
CA ILE A 74 -7.64 2.93 -0.89
C ILE A 74 -6.63 2.97 0.27
N LEU A 75 -7.08 2.65 1.49
CA LEU A 75 -6.18 2.54 2.66
C LEU A 75 -5.06 1.54 2.40
N HIS A 76 -5.36 0.38 1.82
CA HIS A 76 -4.38 -0.64 1.50
C HIS A 76 -3.29 -0.13 0.56
N GLU A 77 -3.67 0.50 -0.56
CA GLU A 77 -2.69 1.01 -1.52
C GLU A 77 -1.90 2.20 -0.98
N LEU A 78 -2.52 3.07 -0.17
CA LEU A 78 -1.79 4.15 0.51
C LEU A 78 -0.80 3.59 1.53
N LEU A 79 -1.15 2.54 2.27
CA LEU A 79 -0.22 1.88 3.20
C LEU A 79 0.95 1.21 2.48
N HIS A 80 0.71 0.63 1.29
CA HIS A 80 1.81 0.18 0.43
C HIS A 80 2.76 1.32 0.09
N ALA A 81 2.25 2.45 -0.41
CA ALA A 81 3.09 3.61 -0.71
C ALA A 81 3.84 4.15 0.52
N LEU A 82 3.30 3.96 1.74
CA LEU A 82 3.95 4.29 3.01
C LEU A 82 4.95 3.22 3.52
N GLY A 83 5.13 2.13 2.78
CA GLY A 83 6.16 1.11 3.06
C GLY A 83 5.64 -0.14 3.77
N ARG A 84 4.32 -0.36 3.84
CA ARG A 84 3.76 -1.58 4.43
C ARG A 84 3.67 -2.69 3.40
N ASN A 85 4.21 -3.85 3.75
CA ASN A 85 4.00 -5.08 3.02
C ASN A 85 2.71 -5.78 3.46
N HIS A 86 2.27 -6.75 2.67
CA HIS A 86 1.16 -7.59 3.04
C HIS A 86 1.46 -8.38 4.33
N VAL A 87 0.49 -8.49 5.23
CA VAL A 87 0.67 -9.21 6.50
C VAL A 87 0.99 -10.68 6.25
N MET A 88 0.39 -11.30 5.22
CA MET A 88 0.67 -12.69 4.86
C MET A 88 2.06 -12.91 4.26
N THR A 89 2.90 -11.89 4.07
CA THR A 89 4.30 -12.07 3.62
C THR A 89 5.30 -11.91 4.75
N ARG A 90 4.85 -11.67 5.99
CA ARG A 90 5.72 -11.64 7.17
C ARG A 90 6.47 -12.95 7.37
N THR A 91 7.67 -12.86 7.95
CA THR A 91 8.54 -14.02 8.22
C THR A 91 7.95 -14.99 9.24
N ASP A 92 7.19 -14.48 10.21
CA ASP A 92 6.52 -15.24 11.27
C ASP A 92 5.15 -15.80 10.89
N ARG A 93 4.69 -15.60 9.65
CA ARG A 93 3.31 -15.98 9.25
C ARG A 93 2.98 -17.45 9.49
N GLY A 94 3.99 -18.34 9.43
CA GLY A 94 3.80 -19.79 9.57
C GLY A 94 3.29 -20.21 10.94
N GLU A 95 3.35 -19.31 11.94
CA GLU A 95 2.74 -19.52 13.25
C GLU A 95 1.22 -19.24 13.27
N TYR A 96 0.69 -18.59 12.22
CA TYR A 96 -0.69 -18.06 12.19
C TYR A 96 -1.50 -18.54 10.99
N VAL A 97 -0.87 -18.76 9.83
CA VAL A 97 -1.53 -19.12 8.57
C VAL A 97 -0.70 -20.07 7.74
N ASP A 98 -1.39 -21.03 7.12
CA ASP A 98 -0.83 -21.91 6.10
C ASP A 98 -1.16 -21.40 4.69
N ILE A 99 -0.18 -21.50 3.80
CA ILE A 99 -0.37 -21.22 2.37
C ILE A 99 -0.53 -22.56 1.65
N LEU A 100 -1.74 -22.83 1.17
CA LEU A 100 -2.03 -23.99 0.31
C LEU A 100 -1.55 -23.68 -1.12
N TRP A 101 -0.27 -23.96 -1.38
CA TRP A 101 0.41 -23.58 -2.61
C TRP A 101 -0.19 -24.20 -3.87
N GLU A 102 -0.74 -25.40 -3.75
CA GLU A 102 -1.45 -26.13 -4.79
C GLU A 102 -2.73 -25.42 -5.27
N ASN A 103 -3.30 -24.54 -4.44
CA ASN A 103 -4.49 -23.77 -4.78
C ASN A 103 -4.16 -22.40 -5.39
N ILE A 104 -2.87 -22.07 -5.56
CA ILE A 104 -2.44 -20.80 -6.14
C ILE A 104 -2.35 -20.92 -7.66
N ASN A 105 -3.06 -20.03 -8.36
CA ASN A 105 -2.97 -19.91 -9.81
C ASN A 105 -1.52 -19.82 -10.30
N GLU A 106 -1.23 -20.52 -11.39
CA GLU A 106 0.09 -20.52 -12.02
C GLU A 106 0.60 -19.09 -12.27
N GLY A 107 1.88 -18.86 -11.97
CA GLY A 107 2.50 -17.54 -12.06
C GLY A 107 2.10 -16.52 -10.99
N LYS A 108 1.26 -16.86 -10.00
CA LYS A 108 0.85 -15.95 -8.90
C LYS A 108 1.48 -16.26 -7.53
N SER A 109 2.35 -17.26 -7.46
CA SER A 109 3.00 -17.67 -6.20
C SER A 109 3.85 -16.56 -5.57
N PHE A 110 4.38 -15.63 -6.36
CA PHE A 110 5.23 -14.54 -5.86
C PHE A 110 4.52 -13.59 -4.88
N HIS A 111 3.20 -13.39 -5.01
CA HIS A 111 2.40 -12.59 -4.05
C HIS A 111 2.36 -13.19 -2.64
N HIS A 112 2.68 -14.48 -2.51
CA HIS A 112 2.58 -15.25 -1.29
C HIS A 112 3.95 -15.64 -0.76
N ARG A 113 5.05 -15.15 -1.31
CA ARG A 113 6.40 -15.44 -0.78
C ARG A 113 6.68 -14.60 0.46
N LEU A 114 7.52 -15.12 1.35
CA LEU A 114 8.00 -14.36 2.50
C LEU A 114 8.80 -13.14 2.01
N CYS A 115 8.64 -12.01 2.70
CA CYS A 115 9.50 -10.87 2.47
C CYS A 115 10.81 -11.05 3.22
N VAL A 116 11.89 -11.29 2.49
CA VAL A 116 13.21 -11.62 3.06
C VAL A 116 14.23 -10.48 2.95
N LYS A 117 13.90 -9.38 2.27
CA LYS A 117 14.82 -8.26 2.05
C LYS A 117 14.12 -6.92 2.33
N GLY A 118 14.67 -6.14 3.26
CA GLY A 118 14.17 -4.81 3.59
C GLY A 118 12.82 -4.79 4.32
N CYS A 119 12.36 -5.94 4.83
CA CYS A 119 11.18 -6.05 5.67
C CYS A 119 11.57 -6.12 7.13
N VAL A 120 10.86 -5.34 7.95
CA VAL A 120 11.06 -5.29 9.40
C VAL A 120 9.70 -5.38 10.08
N GLU A 121 9.51 -6.43 10.86
CA GLU A 121 8.41 -6.59 11.78
C GLU A 121 8.66 -5.63 12.95
N GLN A 122 7.94 -4.50 12.99
CA GLN A 122 8.14 -3.40 13.93
C GLN A 122 7.69 -3.73 15.37
N GLY A 123 7.94 -4.95 15.85
CA GLY A 123 7.50 -5.43 17.17
C GLY A 123 6.00 -5.68 17.30
N CYS A 124 5.21 -5.49 16.24
CA CYS A 124 3.78 -5.75 16.26
C CYS A 124 3.47 -7.24 16.06
N GLN A 125 2.54 -7.76 16.87
CA GLN A 125 1.97 -9.10 16.71
C GLN A 125 1.28 -9.24 15.36
N PHE A 126 1.26 -10.48 14.85
CA PHE A 126 0.50 -10.83 13.65
C PHE A 126 -0.99 -10.59 13.91
N SER A 127 -1.66 -9.88 13.00
CA SER A 127 -3.07 -9.55 13.13
C SER A 127 -3.87 -10.14 11.97
N MET A 128 -4.64 -11.18 12.30
CA MET A 128 -5.76 -11.62 11.49
C MET A 128 -6.95 -10.77 11.93
N LEU A 129 -7.40 -9.82 11.10
CA LEU A 129 -8.65 -9.09 11.35
C LEU A 129 -9.81 -10.11 11.36
N LYS A 130 -10.10 -10.67 12.53
CA LYS A 130 -11.33 -11.44 12.78
C LYS A 130 -12.46 -10.42 12.78
N ARG A 131 -13.31 -10.49 11.76
CA ARG A 131 -14.58 -9.77 11.74
C ARG A 131 -15.56 -10.43 12.69
#